data_AF-A0A857DEC5-F1
#
_entry.id   AF-A0A857DEC5-F1
#
_cell.length_a   1.000
_cell.length_b   1.000
_cell.length_c   1.000
_cell.angle_alpha   90.00
_cell.angle_beta   90.00
_cell.angle_gamma   90.00
#
_symmetry.space_group_name_H-M   'P 1'
#
loop_
_entity.id
_entity.type
_entity.pdbx_description
1 polymer ?
#
loop_
_entity_poly.entity_id
_entity_poly.type
_entity_poly.pdbx_seq_one_letter_code
_entity_poly.pdbx_strand_id
1 'polypeptide(L)'
;MSNLADRIEEYLKKIIEQAEVGYIVLQRGYLADFFSCAPSQINYVLTTRFTAERGYLVESRRGGGGYLRIVRLGLDPEGKFQRLMSELIGDDLSQDRANNLVDRLREEELFTKREAILVKTIFSDRLLAGVTNLPSTLRARMMKEILANMCRDDVND
;
A
#
# COMPACT_ATOMS: atom_id res chain seq x y z
N MET A 1 -17.62 24.45 1.75
CA MET A 1 -16.47 25.06 2.45
C MET A 1 -15.40 23.98 2.53
N SER A 2 -14.28 24.12 1.82
CA SER A 2 -13.23 23.10 1.85
C SER A 2 -12.48 23.21 3.18
N ASN A 3 -12.43 22.11 3.93
CA ASN A 3 -11.65 22.03 5.16
C ASN A 3 -10.16 22.01 4.77
N LEU A 4 -9.28 22.44 5.66
CA LEU A 4 -7.82 22.43 5.45
C LEU A 4 -7.32 21.06 4.98
N ALA A 5 -7.88 19.98 5.52
CA ALA A 5 -7.58 18.61 5.11
C ALA A 5 -7.88 18.35 3.62
N ASP A 6 -8.99 18.86 3.10
CA ASP A 6 -9.39 18.66 1.70
C ASP A 6 -8.46 19.46 0.76
N ARG A 7 -8.05 20.67 1.17
CA ARG A 7 -7.07 21.46 0.41
C ARG A 7 -5.70 20.79 0.31
N ILE A 8 -5.24 20.16 1.40
CA ILE A 8 -3.98 19.40 1.40
C ILE A 8 -4.13 18.17 0.50
N GLU A 9 -5.24 17.45 0.57
CA GLU A 9 -5.50 16.29 -0.27
C GLU A 9 -5.52 16.64 -1.77
N GLU A 10 -6.29 17.66 -2.17
CA GLU A 10 -6.38 18.11 -3.56
C GLU A 10 -5.01 18.51 -4.12
N TYR A 11 -4.22 19.23 -3.31
CA TYR A 11 -2.87 19.62 -3.69
C TYR A 11 -1.96 18.41 -3.91
N LEU A 12 -1.92 17.49 -2.94
CA LEU A 12 -1.10 16.27 -3.02
C LEU A 12 -1.51 15.39 -4.20
N LYS A 13 -2.82 15.23 -4.47
CA LYS A 13 -3.30 14.48 -5.64
C LYS A 13 -2.84 15.12 -6.95
N LYS A 14 -2.93 16.44 -7.07
CA LYS A 14 -2.52 17.16 -8.28
C LYS A 14 -1.04 16.96 -8.60
N ILE A 15 -0.16 17.04 -7.60
CA ILE A 15 1.27 16.84 -7.81
C ILE A 15 1.64 15.37 -8.06
N ILE A 16 0.89 14.41 -7.50
CA ILE A 16 1.06 12.98 -7.81
C ILE A 16 0.65 12.70 -9.25
N GLU A 17 -0.45 13.28 -9.72
CA GLU A 17 -0.94 13.11 -11.08
C GLU A 17 0.01 13.73 -12.13
N GLN A 18 0.73 14.78 -11.74
CA GLN A 18 1.77 15.41 -12.56
C GLN A 18 3.13 14.69 -12.49
N ALA A 19 3.31 13.75 -11.57
CA ALA A 19 4.56 13.03 -11.43
C ALA A 19 4.65 11.90 -12.48
N GLU A 20 5.64 11.98 -13.37
CA GLU A 20 5.89 10.95 -14.40
C GLU A 20 6.21 9.58 -13.80
N VAL A 21 6.73 9.54 -12.57
CA VAL A 21 7.27 8.33 -11.92
C VAL A 21 6.25 7.65 -10.98
N GLY A 22 4.98 8.10 -10.94
CA GLY A 22 3.94 7.48 -10.11
C GLY A 22 4.09 7.69 -8.59
N TYR A 23 5.10 8.44 -8.14
CA TYR A 23 5.29 8.83 -6.74
C TYR A 23 5.82 10.26 -6.59
N ILE A 24 5.67 10.79 -5.38
CA ILE A 24 6.25 12.07 -4.97
C ILE A 24 7.05 11.90 -3.67
N VAL A 25 8.09 12.72 -3.52
CA VAL A 25 8.88 12.82 -2.28
C VAL A 25 8.85 14.26 -1.79
N LEU A 26 8.44 14.46 -0.54
CA LEU A 26 8.27 15.78 0.07
C LEU A 26 8.79 15.78 1.50
N GLN A 27 8.98 16.98 2.06
CA GLN A 27 9.25 17.15 3.48
C GLN A 27 7.98 17.53 4.24
N ARG A 28 7.77 16.89 5.40
CA ARG A 28 6.61 17.17 6.26
C ARG A 28 6.61 18.61 6.78
N GLY A 29 7.77 19.13 7.15
CA GLY A 29 7.94 20.51 7.61
C GLY A 29 7.55 21.50 6.51
N TYR A 30 8.05 21.30 5.30
CA TYR A 30 7.70 22.14 4.15
C TYR A 30 6.20 22.19 3.87
N LEU A 31 5.51 21.03 3.89
CA LEU A 31 4.04 21.00 3.73
C LEU A 31 3.32 21.72 4.86
N ALA A 32 3.77 21.54 6.10
CA ALA A 32 3.19 22.19 7.27
C ALA A 32 3.28 23.73 7.15
N ASP A 33 4.45 24.24 6.75
CA ASP A 33 4.69 25.67 6.54
C ASP A 33 3.88 26.22 5.36
N PHE A 34 3.87 25.51 4.22
CA PHE A 34 3.15 25.89 3.01
C PHE A 34 1.64 26.05 3.26
N PHE A 35 1.05 25.16 4.05
CA PHE A 35 -0.37 25.22 4.43
C PHE A 35 -0.63 26.00 5.72
N SER A 36 0.41 26.56 6.35
CA SER A 36 0.34 27.28 7.63
C SER A 36 -0.37 26.47 8.72
N CYS A 37 0.02 25.21 8.88
CA CYS A 37 -0.60 24.25 9.78
C CYS A 37 0.43 23.45 10.59
N ALA A 38 -0.02 22.76 11.63
CA ALA A 38 0.87 21.90 12.42
C ALA A 38 1.27 20.62 11.64
N PRO A 39 2.48 20.07 11.84
CA PRO A 39 2.90 18.80 11.20
C PRO A 39 1.98 17.61 11.48
N SER A 40 1.25 17.63 12.60
CA SER A 40 0.22 16.63 12.94
C SER A 40 -0.95 16.64 11.96
N GLN A 41 -1.31 17.81 11.40
CA GLN A 41 -2.37 17.94 10.40
C GLN A 41 -1.99 17.23 9.10
N ILE A 42 -0.73 17.36 8.67
CA ILE A 42 -0.21 16.62 7.51
C ILE A 42 -0.31 15.12 7.78
N ASN A 43 0.09 14.67 8.97
CA ASN A 43 0.03 13.25 9.32
C ASN A 43 -1.41 12.73 9.33
N TYR A 44 -2.36 13.50 9.88
CA TYR A 44 -3.79 13.16 9.86
C TYR A 44 -4.31 12.96 8.43
N VAL A 45 -4.01 13.89 7.52
CA VAL A 45 -4.40 13.79 6.11
C VAL A 45 -3.81 12.54 5.46
N LEU A 46 -2.52 12.27 5.67
CA LEU A 46 -1.87 11.08 5.11
C LEU A 46 -2.50 9.79 5.61
N THR A 47 -2.73 9.67 6.92
CA THR A 47 -3.30 8.45 7.53
C THR A 47 -4.77 8.22 7.21
N THR A 48 -5.51 9.25 6.79
CA THR A 48 -6.96 9.15 6.54
C THR A 48 -7.35 9.21 5.06
N ARG A 49 -6.55 9.88 4.22
CA ARG A 49 -6.87 10.13 2.80
C ARG A 49 -5.93 9.39 1.85
N PHE A 50 -4.69 9.10 2.27
CA PHE A 50 -3.67 8.41 1.47
C PHE A 50 -3.38 7.03 2.05
N THR A 51 -4.42 6.20 2.13
CA THR A 51 -4.35 4.83 2.62
C THR A 51 -4.19 3.85 1.45
N ALA A 52 -3.72 2.63 1.77
CA ALA A 52 -3.66 1.54 0.80
C ALA A 52 -5.04 1.26 0.19
N GLU A 53 -6.11 1.35 0.98
CA GLU A 53 -7.50 1.20 0.53
C GLU A 53 -7.94 2.25 -0.51
N ARG A 54 -7.27 3.40 -0.53
CA ARG A 54 -7.56 4.52 -1.45
C ARG A 54 -6.57 4.61 -2.61
N GLY A 55 -5.71 3.62 -2.79
CA GLY A 55 -4.75 3.61 -3.91
C GLY A 55 -3.40 4.25 -3.62
N TYR A 56 -3.03 4.46 -2.34
CA TYR A 56 -1.79 5.13 -2.00
C TYR A 56 -0.98 4.37 -0.95
N LEU A 57 0.35 4.39 -1.09
CA LEU A 57 1.26 3.91 -0.08
C LEU A 57 2.17 5.06 0.39
N VAL A 58 2.14 5.34 1.69
CA VAL A 58 2.90 6.41 2.33
C VAL A 58 4.07 5.82 3.11
N GLU A 59 5.29 6.20 2.72
CA GLU A 59 6.52 5.88 3.43
C GLU A 59 7.04 7.13 4.14
N SER A 60 7.62 6.96 5.32
CA SER A 60 8.21 8.07 6.06
C SER A 60 9.55 7.69 6.66
N ARG A 61 10.54 8.58 6.57
CA ARG A 61 11.83 8.45 7.22
C ARG A 61 12.02 9.57 8.24
N ARG A 62 12.44 9.23 9.46
CA ARG A 62 12.75 10.20 10.54
C ARG A 62 14.26 10.53 10.55
N GLY A 63 14.64 11.73 11.00
CA GLY A 63 16.03 12.21 11.11
C GLY A 63 16.27 13.56 10.43
N GLY A 64 17.52 14.07 10.44
CA GLY A 64 17.93 15.39 9.91
C GLY A 64 17.78 15.62 8.40
N GLY A 65 17.17 14.67 7.69
CA GLY A 65 16.78 14.75 6.27
C GLY A 65 15.52 13.93 6.01
N GLY A 66 14.61 13.89 6.99
CA GLY A 66 13.40 13.10 6.91
C GLY A 66 12.50 13.51 5.74
N TYR A 67 11.92 12.51 5.07
CA TYR A 67 11.03 12.71 3.94
C TYR A 67 9.76 11.87 4.11
N LEU A 68 8.74 12.29 3.37
CA LEU A 68 7.50 11.59 3.10
C LEU A 68 7.51 11.21 1.64
N ARG A 69 7.39 9.92 1.34
CA ARG A 69 7.17 9.43 -0.02
C ARG A 69 5.74 8.95 -0.13
N ILE A 70 5.00 9.44 -1.12
CA ILE A 70 3.63 9.03 -1.40
C ILE A 70 3.65 8.39 -2.78
N VAL A 71 3.37 7.10 -2.83
CA VAL A 71 3.35 6.28 -4.04
C VAL A 71 1.91 6.04 -4.43
N ARG A 72 1.56 6.31 -5.70
CA ARG A 72 0.30 5.88 -6.29
C ARG A 72 0.44 4.42 -6.64
N LEU A 73 -0.48 3.60 -6.12
CA LEU A 73 -0.57 2.21 -6.52
C LEU A 73 -1.28 2.20 -7.88
N GLY A 74 -0.62 1.65 -8.90
CA GLY A 74 -1.18 1.44 -10.22
C GLY A 74 -2.34 0.43 -10.19
N LEU A 75 -3.18 0.51 -11.21
CA LEU A 75 -4.37 -0.32 -11.50
C LEU A 75 -5.72 0.19 -10.93
N ASP A 76 -6.33 1.04 -11.76
CA ASP A 76 -7.68 1.62 -11.77
C ASP A 76 -7.91 2.86 -10.87
N PRO A 77 -8.22 4.06 -11.44
CA PRO A 77 -8.62 5.25 -10.67
C PRO A 77 -9.82 5.03 -9.72
N GLU A 78 -10.58 3.95 -9.88
CA GLU A 78 -11.70 3.61 -8.99
C GLU A 78 -11.35 2.67 -7.81
N GLY A 79 -10.09 2.25 -7.66
CA GLY A 79 -9.70 1.32 -6.59
C GLY A 79 -10.33 -0.07 -6.74
N LYS A 80 -10.73 -0.45 -7.98
CA LYS A 80 -11.34 -1.75 -8.26
C LYS A 80 -10.42 -2.89 -7.91
N PHE A 81 -9.11 -2.76 -8.15
CA PHE A 81 -8.14 -3.79 -7.78
C PHE A 81 -8.11 -4.01 -6.25
N GLN A 82 -8.06 -2.96 -5.44
CA GLN A 82 -8.11 -3.07 -3.97
C GLN A 82 -9.45 -3.62 -3.46
N ARG A 83 -10.57 -3.27 -4.09
CA ARG A 83 -11.89 -3.83 -3.76
C ARG A 83 -11.97 -5.31 -4.11
N LEU A 84 -11.59 -5.70 -5.32
CA LEU A 84 -11.49 -7.10 -5.73
C LEU A 84 -10.57 -7.89 -4.82
N MET A 85 -9.45 -7.31 -4.39
CA MET A 85 -8.50 -7.97 -3.49
C MET A 85 -9.02 -8.09 -2.06
N SER A 86 -9.70 -7.06 -1.55
CA SER A 86 -10.39 -7.15 -0.27
C SER A 86 -11.52 -8.18 -0.30
N GLU A 87 -12.27 -8.28 -1.40
CA GLU A 87 -13.35 -9.26 -1.57
C GLU A 87 -12.83 -10.70 -1.77
N LEU A 88 -11.75 -10.88 -2.56
CA LEU A 88 -11.17 -12.20 -2.85
C LEU A 88 -10.38 -12.78 -1.68
N ILE A 89 -9.63 -11.94 -0.95
CA ILE A 89 -8.80 -12.37 0.19
C ILE A 89 -9.61 -12.38 1.48
N GLY A 90 -10.43 -11.36 1.72
CA GLY A 90 -11.14 -11.17 2.99
C GLY A 90 -10.19 -10.87 4.17
N ASP A 91 -10.66 -11.11 5.39
CA ASP A 91 -9.87 -10.93 6.62
C ASP A 91 -9.23 -12.23 7.13
N ASP A 92 -9.54 -13.36 6.47
CA ASP A 92 -9.03 -14.67 6.82
C ASP A 92 -8.61 -15.44 5.56
N LEU A 93 -7.34 -15.85 5.53
CA LEU A 93 -6.76 -16.59 4.43
C LEU A 93 -6.04 -17.83 4.95
N SER A 94 -6.67 -19.00 4.83
CA SER A 94 -6.02 -20.27 5.15
C SER A 94 -4.81 -20.53 4.24
N GLN A 95 -3.88 -21.39 4.67
CA GLN A 95 -2.69 -21.71 3.88
C GLN A 95 -3.06 -22.24 2.49
N ASP A 96 -4.03 -23.15 2.40
CA ASP A 96 -4.46 -23.73 1.12
C ASP A 96 -5.09 -22.69 0.20
N ARG A 97 -5.95 -21.81 0.74
CA ARG A 97 -6.52 -20.69 -0.02
C ARG A 97 -5.43 -19.74 -0.49
N ALA A 98 -4.44 -19.44 0.35
CA ALA A 98 -3.30 -18.62 -0.01
C ALA A 98 -2.48 -19.25 -1.14
N ASN A 99 -2.16 -20.55 -1.03
CA ASN A 99 -1.39 -21.27 -2.04
C ASN A 99 -2.10 -21.29 -3.40
N ASN A 100 -3.41 -21.56 -3.40
CA ASN A 100 -4.23 -21.53 -4.62
C ASN A 100 -4.28 -20.13 -5.23
N LEU A 101 -4.39 -19.08 -4.41
CA LEU A 101 -4.36 -17.71 -4.90
C LEU A 101 -3.00 -17.37 -5.52
N VAL A 102 -1.90 -17.76 -4.88
CA VAL A 102 -0.55 -17.57 -5.44
C VAL A 102 -0.37 -18.33 -6.77
N ASP A 103 -0.89 -19.55 -6.89
CA ASP A 103 -0.82 -20.30 -8.15
C ASP A 103 -1.57 -19.59 -9.28
N ARG A 104 -2.79 -19.09 -9.00
CA ARG A 104 -3.56 -18.31 -9.98
C ARG A 104 -2.82 -17.03 -10.38
N LEU A 105 -2.28 -16.30 -9.42
CA LEU A 105 -1.50 -15.09 -9.70
C LEU A 105 -0.24 -15.37 -10.53
N ARG A 106 0.37 -16.56 -10.36
CA ARG A 106 1.47 -17.02 -11.22
C ARG A 106 0.99 -17.38 -12.62
N GLU A 107 -0.17 -18.02 -12.75
CA GLU A 107 -0.78 -18.35 -14.04
C GLU A 107 -1.13 -17.09 -14.85
N GLU A 108 -1.58 -16.03 -14.17
CA GLU A 108 -1.83 -14.70 -14.74
C GLU A 108 -0.54 -13.86 -14.91
N GLU A 109 0.64 -14.46 -14.77
CA GLU A 109 1.96 -13.83 -14.91
C GLU A 109 2.23 -12.65 -13.96
N LEU A 110 1.40 -12.44 -12.93
CA LEU A 110 1.64 -11.44 -11.89
C LEU A 110 2.78 -11.87 -10.98
N PHE A 111 2.93 -13.18 -10.73
CA PHE A 111 4.10 -13.73 -10.05
C PHE A 111 4.97 -14.55 -11.00
N THR A 112 6.28 -14.35 -10.93
CA THR A 112 7.23 -15.33 -11.42
C THR A 112 7.17 -16.60 -10.57
N LYS A 113 7.66 -17.71 -11.13
CA LYS A 113 7.78 -18.98 -10.39
C LYS A 113 8.58 -18.83 -9.09
N ARG A 114 9.60 -17.96 -9.08
CA ARG A 114 10.45 -17.71 -7.92
C ARG A 114 9.70 -16.97 -6.82
N GLU A 115 8.96 -15.93 -7.17
CA GLU A 115 8.15 -15.17 -6.21
C GLU A 115 7.04 -16.03 -5.63
N ALA A 116 6.36 -16.81 -6.45
CA ALA A 116 5.33 -17.75 -6.00
C ALA A 116 5.86 -18.72 -4.92
N ILE A 117 7.07 -19.27 -5.11
CA ILE A 117 7.71 -20.15 -4.12
C ILE A 117 8.01 -19.40 -2.82
N LEU A 118 8.55 -18.17 -2.91
CA LEU A 118 8.88 -17.36 -1.74
C LEU A 118 7.63 -17.04 -0.92
N VAL A 119 6.56 -16.54 -1.57
CA VAL A 119 5.30 -16.17 -0.91
C VAL A 119 4.67 -17.39 -0.22
N LYS A 120 4.59 -18.54 -0.91
CA LYS A 120 4.05 -19.79 -0.32
C LYS A 120 4.85 -20.26 0.91
N THR A 121 6.17 -20.11 0.87
CA THR A 121 7.04 -20.49 1.99
C THR A 121 6.75 -19.64 3.22
N ILE A 122 6.66 -18.32 3.02
CA ILE A 122 6.33 -17.34 4.09
C ILE A 122 4.94 -17.60 4.67
N PHE A 123 4.00 -18.06 3.85
CA PHE A 123 2.63 -18.34 4.25
C PHE A 123 2.41 -19.71 4.89
N SER A 124 3.45 -20.54 5.00
CA SER A 124 3.28 -21.86 5.58
C SER A 124 2.89 -21.79 7.06
N ASP A 125 1.91 -22.60 7.47
CA ASP A 125 1.49 -22.77 8.86
C ASP A 125 2.66 -23.17 9.73
N ARG A 126 3.60 -23.96 9.19
CA ARG A 126 4.85 -24.32 9.88
C ARG A 126 5.66 -23.09 10.30
N LEU A 127 5.73 -22.06 9.47
CA LEU A 127 6.50 -20.85 9.76
C LEU A 127 5.74 -19.90 10.69
N LEU A 128 4.41 -19.82 10.54
CA LEU A 128 3.56 -18.97 11.40
C LEU A 128 3.23 -19.63 12.75
N ALA A 129 3.42 -20.94 12.89
CA ALA A 129 3.24 -21.67 14.13
C ALA A 129 4.14 -21.09 15.24
N GLY A 130 3.53 -20.75 16.38
CA GLY A 130 4.23 -20.16 17.52
C GLY A 130 4.55 -18.66 17.38
N VAL A 131 4.33 -18.05 16.20
CA VAL A 131 4.46 -16.60 16.00
C VAL A 131 3.14 -15.88 16.29
N THR A 132 2.01 -16.50 15.92
CA THR A 132 0.68 -15.91 16.11
C THR A 132 -0.38 -16.98 16.36
N ASN A 133 -1.41 -16.61 17.12
CA ASN A 133 -2.62 -17.43 17.31
C ASN A 133 -3.65 -17.21 16.19
N LEU A 134 -3.40 -16.26 15.29
CA LEU A 134 -4.28 -15.91 14.16
C LEU A 134 -3.50 -15.96 12.83
N PRO A 135 -2.98 -17.13 12.43
CA PRO A 135 -2.11 -17.26 11.26
C PRO A 135 -2.85 -16.87 9.97
N SER A 136 -4.11 -17.24 9.84
CA SER A 136 -4.92 -16.93 8.65
C SER A 136 -5.21 -15.43 8.49
N THR A 137 -5.46 -14.71 9.59
CA THR A 137 -5.62 -13.26 9.56
C THR A 137 -4.32 -12.54 9.20
N LEU A 138 -3.20 -12.99 9.77
CA LEU A 138 -1.89 -12.44 9.42
C LEU A 138 -1.58 -12.67 7.93
N ARG A 139 -1.85 -13.87 7.43
CA ARG A 139 -1.65 -14.25 6.03
C ARG A 139 -2.49 -13.40 5.07
N ALA A 140 -3.75 -13.14 5.43
CA ALA A 140 -4.63 -12.25 4.66
C ALA A 140 -4.05 -10.84 4.57
N ARG A 141 -3.58 -10.28 5.69
CA ARG A 141 -2.94 -8.96 5.72
C ARG A 141 -1.67 -8.92 4.89
N MET A 142 -0.78 -9.91 5.06
CA MET A 142 0.46 -9.99 4.29
C MET A 142 0.19 -10.10 2.79
N MET A 143 -0.79 -10.90 2.36
CA MET A 143 -1.15 -11.02 0.94
C MET A 143 -1.62 -9.68 0.36
N LYS A 144 -2.49 -8.95 1.07
CA LYS A 144 -2.96 -7.63 0.64
C LYS A 144 -1.79 -6.66 0.45
N GLU A 145 -0.83 -6.65 1.39
CA GLU A 145 0.36 -5.81 1.31
C GLU A 145 1.32 -6.21 0.16
N ILE A 146 1.53 -7.51 -0.07
CA ILE A 146 2.37 -7.98 -1.19
C ILE A 146 1.79 -7.49 -2.51
N LEU A 147 0.49 -7.71 -2.74
CA LEU A 147 -0.16 -7.33 -4.00
C LEU A 147 -0.23 -5.82 -4.19
N ALA A 148 -0.49 -5.07 -3.11
CA ALA A 148 -0.42 -3.61 -3.15
C ALA A 148 0.98 -3.13 -3.58
N ASN A 149 2.05 -3.75 -3.07
CA ASN A 149 3.41 -3.36 -3.43
C ASN A 149 3.84 -3.81 -4.83
N MET A 150 3.29 -4.89 -5.36
CA MET A 150 3.57 -5.30 -6.74
C MET A 150 2.90 -4.39 -7.78
N CYS A 151 1.77 -3.79 -7.44
CA CYS A 151 1.06 -2.87 -8.33
C CYS A 151 1.67 -1.46 -8.31
N ARG A 152 2.85 -1.30 -7.70
CA ARG A 152 3.55 -0.02 -7.65
C ARG A 152 4.16 0.29 -9.01
N ASP A 153 3.73 1.40 -9.59
CA ASP A 153 4.27 1.89 -10.88
C ASP A 153 5.75 2.30 -10.78
N ASP A 154 6.27 2.51 -9.57
CA ASP A 154 7.65 2.95 -9.30
C ASP A 154 8.65 1.82 -9.07
N VAL A 155 8.21 0.57 -9.15
CA VAL A 155 9.03 -0.65 -9.03
C VAL A 155 9.20 -1.35 -10.38
N ASN A 156 8.48 -0.92 -11.41
CA ASN A 156 8.67 -1.42 -12.77
C ASN A 156 9.91 -0.75 -13.37
N ASP A 157 11.01 -1.50 -13.48
CA ASP A 157 12.23 -1.14 -14.24
C ASP A 157 11.92 -0.92 -15.74
#